data_AF-A0AAN7N3G4-F1
#
_entry.id   AF-A0AAN7N3G4-F1
#
_cell.length_a   1.000
_cell.length_b   1.000
_cell.length_c   1.000
_cell.angle_alpha   90.00
_cell.angle_beta   90.00
_cell.angle_gamma   90.00
#
_symmetry.space_group_name_H-M   'P 1'
#
loop_
_entity.id
_entity.type
_entity.pdbx_description
1 polymer ?
#
loop_
_entity_poly.entity_id
_entity_poly.type
_entity_poly.pdbx_seq_one_letter_code
_entity_poly.pdbx_strand_id
1 'polypeptide(L)' 'MRGLGCTPGPCLSCPLAVPSQLAQKYDPQKEAELRTWIESVTGQQIGPDFQKGLKDGVILCE' A
#
# COMPACT_ATOMS: atom_id res chain seq x y z
N MET A 1 5.62 -10.46 -41.18
CA MET A 1 4.81 -11.38 -40.36
C MET A 1 5.76 -12.28 -39.58
N ARG A 2 5.47 -12.46 -38.29
CA ARG A 2 6.09 -13.37 -37.30
C ARG A 2 7.24 -12.76 -36.49
N GLY A 3 6.87 -12.43 -35.25
CA GLY A 3 7.66 -11.76 -34.24
C GLY A 3 8.81 -12.60 -33.71
N LEU A 4 9.86 -11.87 -33.36
CA LEU A 4 11.05 -12.37 -32.70
C LEU A 4 10.64 -12.89 -31.31
N GLY A 5 10.80 -14.20 -31.12
CA GLY A 5 10.56 -14.87 -29.86
C GLY A 5 11.60 -14.46 -28.82
N CYS A 6 11.13 -14.10 -27.62
CA CYS A 6 11.98 -13.95 -26.45
C CYS A 6 12.47 -15.32 -25.98
N THR A 7 13.77 -15.54 -26.08
CA THR A 7 14.51 -16.67 -25.49
C THR A 7 14.72 -16.47 -23.97
N PRO A 8 14.93 -17.54 -23.19
CA PRO A 8 15.06 -17.49 -21.74
C PRO A 8 16.45 -17.01 -21.30
N GLY A 9 16.66 -15.69 -21.27
CA GLY A 9 17.81 -15.05 -20.65
C GLY A 9 17.35 -13.85 -19.82
N PRO A 10 18.06 -13.46 -18.74
CA PRO A 10 17.67 -12.31 -17.95
C PRO A 10 17.94 -11.03 -18.76
N CYS A 11 16.91 -10.55 -19.46
CA CYS A 11 16.93 -9.28 -20.16
C CYS A 11 17.00 -8.14 -19.13
N LEU A 12 18.20 -7.57 -18.95
CA LEU A 12 18.44 -6.37 -18.12
C LEU A 12 17.83 -5.09 -18.72
N SER A 13 17.19 -5.17 -19.88
CA SER A 13 16.47 -4.08 -20.56
C SER A 13 14.95 -4.15 -20.43
N CYS A 14 14.43 -5.10 -19.65
CA CYS A 14 13.06 -5.02 -19.16
C CYS A 14 13.10 -4.27 -17.84
N PRO A 15 12.41 -3.12 -17.66
CA PRO A 15 11.99 -2.74 -16.33
C PRO A 15 11.05 -3.86 -15.90
N LEU A 16 11.65 -4.84 -15.21
CA LEU A 16 11.02 -5.94 -14.53
C LEU A 16 9.64 -5.46 -14.09
N ALA A 17 8.61 -5.97 -14.75
CA ALA A 17 7.28 -5.97 -14.20
C ALA A 17 7.41 -6.80 -12.91
N VAL A 18 7.86 -6.14 -11.84
CA VAL A 18 7.67 -6.63 -10.50
C VAL A 18 6.15 -6.58 -10.33
N PRO A 19 5.44 -7.72 -10.23
CA PRO A 19 4.09 -7.66 -9.75
C PRO A 19 4.21 -7.16 -8.30
N SER A 20 4.01 -5.86 -8.15
CA SER A 20 3.54 -5.16 -6.97
C SER A 20 3.78 -5.93 -5.66
N GLN A 21 5.02 -5.94 -5.14
CA GLN A 21 5.28 -6.35 -3.75
C GLN A 21 4.46 -5.50 -2.74
N LEU A 22 3.86 -4.40 -3.20
CA LEU A 22 2.93 -3.54 -2.47
C LEU A 22 1.62 -4.23 -2.08
N ALA A 23 1.16 -5.25 -2.82
CA ALA A 23 -0.12 -5.91 -2.55
C ALA A 23 -0.06 -6.87 -1.33
N GLN A 24 1.13 -7.23 -0.87
CA GLN A 24 1.32 -8.06 0.34
C GLN A 24 1.65 -7.23 1.60
N LYS A 25 1.48 -5.90 1.57
CA LYS A 25 1.96 -5.03 2.66
C LYS A 25 0.85 -4.46 3.54
N TYR A 26 -0.41 -4.79 3.26
CA TYR A 26 -1.55 -4.29 4.01
C TYR A 26 -2.17 -5.41 4.84
N ASP A 27 -1.85 -5.41 6.13
CA ASP A 27 -2.42 -6.32 7.10
C ASP A 27 -3.61 -5.67 7.80
N PRO A 28 -4.84 -6.19 7.66
CA PRO A 28 -6.02 -5.62 8.34
C PRO A 28 -5.90 -5.69 9.87
N GLN A 29 -5.11 -6.63 10.39
CA GLN A 29 -4.78 -6.66 11.82
C GLN A 29 -3.96 -5.42 12.22
N LYS A 30 -2.95 -5.05 11.42
CA LYS A 30 -2.13 -3.86 11.66
C LYS A 30 -2.95 -2.58 11.52
N GLU A 31 -3.89 -2.56 10.58
CA GLU A 31 -4.84 -1.45 10.44
C GLU A 31 -5.65 -1.25 11.72
N ALA A 32 -6.21 -2.32 12.29
CA ALA A 32 -6.98 -2.22 13.53
C ALA A 32 -6.13 -1.73 14.71
N GLU A 33 -4.91 -2.26 14.86
CA GLU A 33 -3.96 -1.79 15.89
C GLU A 33 -3.60 -0.30 15.71
N LEU A 34 -3.27 0.11 14.48
CA LEU A 34 -2.95 1.49 14.14
C LEU A 34 -4.14 2.42 14.35
N ARG A 35 -5.34 1.98 14.00
CA ARG A 35 -6.57 2.73 14.23
C ARG A 35 -6.74 3.03 15.71
N THR A 36 -6.71 2.00 16.56
CA THR A 36 -6.85 2.21 18.01
C THR A 36 -5.73 3.09 18.56
N TRP A 37 -4.49 2.92 18.09
CA TRP A 37 -3.38 3.74 18.52
C TRP A 37 -3.55 5.22 18.13
N ILE A 38 -3.87 5.51 16.87
CA ILE A 38 -4.11 6.88 16.38
C ILE A 38 -5.28 7.51 17.13
N GLU A 39 -6.44 6.82 17.22
CA GLU A 39 -7.61 7.32 17.95
C GLU A 39 -7.31 7.56 19.44
N SER A 40 -6.40 6.76 20.04
CA SER A 40 -5.96 6.96 21.42
C SER A 40 -4.97 8.11 21.60
N VAL A 41 -4.13 8.41 20.60
CA VAL A 41 -3.11 9.46 20.67
C VAL A 41 -3.73 10.83 20.37
N THR A 42 -4.55 10.92 19.32
CA THR A 42 -5.17 12.18 18.89
C THR A 42 -6.58 12.40 19.43
N GLY A 43 -7.22 11.37 20.01
CA GLY A 43 -8.60 11.46 20.48
C GLY A 43 -9.64 11.65 19.36
N GLN A 44 -9.21 11.62 18.10
CA GLN A 44 -10.05 11.77 16.91
C GLN A 44 -10.50 10.39 16.42
N GLN A 45 -11.73 10.26 15.90
CA GLN A 45 -12.18 9.01 15.27
C GLN A 45 -11.91 9.00 13.76
N ILE A 46 -11.29 7.93 13.27
CA ILE A 46 -10.92 7.80 11.84
C ILE A 46 -12.14 7.42 10.98
N GLY A 47 -13.14 6.76 11.57
CA GLY A 47 -14.36 6.31 10.87
C GLY A 47 -14.26 4.90 10.25
N PRO A 48 -15.21 4.50 9.40
CA PRO A 48 -15.28 3.14 8.85
C PRO A 48 -14.19 2.86 7.79
N ASP A 49 -13.72 3.88 7.09
CA ASP A 49 -12.68 3.79 6.06
C ASP A 49 -11.37 4.39 6.59
N PHE A 50 -10.43 3.53 7.00
CA PHE A 50 -9.15 3.97 7.60
C PHE A 50 -8.38 4.95 6.69
N GLN A 51 -8.21 4.61 5.41
CA GLN A 51 -7.52 5.48 4.45
C GLN A 51 -8.25 6.80 4.19
N LYS A 52 -9.58 6.79 4.19
CA LYS A 52 -10.36 7.99 3.87
C LYS A 52 -10.38 8.95 5.05
N GLY A 53 -10.44 8.43 6.28
CA GLY A 53 -10.34 9.24 7.50
C GLY A 53 -8.97 9.90 7.68
N LEU A 54 -7.90 9.22 7.26
CA LEU A 54 -6.54 9.78 7.31
C LEU A 54 -6.14 10.59 6.07
N LYS A 55 -6.98 10.63 5.03
CA LYS A 55 -6.68 11.28 3.75
C LYS A 55 -6.33 12.75 3.91
N ASP A 56 -7.11 13.47 4.72
CA ASP A 56 -6.93 14.91 4.92
C ASP A 56 -5.71 15.22 5.81
N GLY A 57 -5.10 14.22 6.43
CA GLY A 57 -3.88 14.35 7.24
C GLY A 57 -4.05 15.09 8.56
N VAL A 58 -5.21 15.72 8.81
CA VAL A 58 -5.52 16.48 10.04
C VAL A 58 -5.29 15.64 11.30
N ILE A 59 -5.76 14.39 11.29
CA ILE A 59 -5.62 13.44 12.41
C ILE A 59 -4.15 13.07 12.66
N LEU A 60 -3.24 13.24 11.69
CA LEU A 60 -1.83 12.87 11.81
C LEU A 60 -0.92 14.05 12.16
N CYS A 61 -1.44 15.27 12.18
CA CYS A 61 -0.67 16.50 12.41
C CYS A 61 -0.70 16.99 13.86
N GLU A 62 -1.42 16.30 14.75
CA GLU A 62 -1.54 16.65 16.17
C GLU A 62 -0.36 16.16 17.02
#